data_AF-A0A2G9LU44-F1
#
_entry.id   AF-A0A2G9LU44-F1
#
_cell.length_a   1.000
_cell.length_b   1.000
_cell.length_c   1.000
_cell.angle_alpha   90.00
_cell.angle_beta   90.00
_cell.angle_gamma   90.00
#
_symmetry.space_group_name_H-M   'P 1'
#
loop_
_entity.id
_entity.type
_entity.pdbx_description
1 polymer ?
#
loop_
_entity_poly.entity_id
_entity_poly.type
_entity_poly.pdbx_seq_one_letter_code
_entity_poly.pdbx_strand_id
1 'polypeptide(L)'
;SKINLVYSVISSASERVLARTDEVSADLTGVLIDTLNGTATLITRSLPDLQAAHQQAVDAAATIRELDATLGMMNISFSEESFGTASLEAQMRDFANQTAMVAALGADVLNTTQELLLNITTALEDMAGTVSANSSTGQRIAFLRAHVDDYNETFLNESRKLIDVSNLSSSLTTMRTSFGDLNAELGSTRERLDVASAARDDVRASLQAVAGLLDSVVMQADSVIGVMGSIAGAIDDIQITNVQSIVMPVRTRVKPVVEEKTHLSYIFPSLIALVVMFVAILLATSMTLLEKKSRAFFRNYITPTGPFVSLVGMFLTMMILLIVQVVIIIALSHWLYQESVTQAIIPLLLTLLLSSSMFTLCGMLVGNIFNSEDTATLGAISLSSVFLLLSSLILPIESMPDVIANLSHFNPFVLTDTLLKKSIIFGKGLDSMATELQAVGWYIVVLVVLVAMAAYLSYTRLPERAILRRRVRIMREKGAGSTTEKQGSHPASDAAVSDEAAGGRECSVKAGKRKQSLAVPPLPPLGRKVRHFSSRKLR
;
A
#
# COMPACT_ATOMS: atom_id res chain seq x y z
N SER A 1 -42.28 -11.36 -32.05
CA SER A 1 -40.99 -10.76 -31.68
C SER A 1 -41.18 -9.60 -30.67
N LYS A 2 -41.61 -9.89 -29.43
CA LYS A 2 -41.79 -8.88 -28.35
C LYS A 2 -40.90 -9.14 -27.12
N ILE A 3 -40.21 -10.27 -27.08
CA ILE A 3 -39.36 -10.70 -25.96
C ILE A 3 -38.01 -9.95 -25.92
N ASN A 4 -37.58 -9.33 -27.02
CA ASN A 4 -36.25 -8.72 -27.10
C ASN A 4 -36.20 -7.22 -26.70
N LEU A 5 -37.30 -6.48 -26.83
CA LEU A 5 -37.31 -5.03 -26.55
C LEU A 5 -37.37 -4.73 -25.05
N VAL A 6 -38.14 -5.53 -24.30
CA VAL A 6 -38.25 -5.39 -22.85
C VAL A 6 -36.92 -5.73 -22.18
N TYR A 7 -36.22 -6.78 -22.64
CA TYR A 7 -34.90 -7.14 -22.14
C TYR A 7 -33.83 -6.08 -22.46
N SER A 8 -33.84 -5.50 -23.66
CA SER A 8 -32.86 -4.45 -24.00
C SER A 8 -33.11 -3.14 -23.26
N VAL A 9 -34.38 -2.80 -22.99
CA VAL A 9 -34.74 -1.62 -22.20
C VAL A 9 -34.39 -1.84 -20.73
N ILE A 10 -34.67 -3.02 -20.17
CA ILE A 10 -34.29 -3.36 -18.79
C ILE A 10 -32.77 -3.42 -18.66
N SER A 11 -32.04 -4.01 -19.61
CA SER A 11 -30.58 -4.08 -19.54
C SER A 11 -29.95 -2.69 -19.65
N SER A 12 -30.40 -1.85 -20.59
CA SER A 12 -29.89 -0.49 -20.74
C SER A 12 -30.25 0.41 -19.56
N ALA A 13 -31.46 0.28 -19.01
CA ALA A 13 -31.87 1.01 -17.82
C ALA A 13 -31.09 0.54 -16.59
N SER A 14 -30.93 -0.77 -16.40
CA SER A 14 -30.17 -1.35 -15.29
C SER A 14 -28.69 -0.98 -15.37
N GLU A 15 -28.09 -0.97 -16.57
CA GLU A 15 -26.70 -0.56 -16.79
C GLU A 15 -26.49 0.93 -16.47
N ARG A 16 -27.42 1.80 -16.89
CA ARG A 16 -27.38 3.23 -16.53
C ARG A 16 -27.60 3.49 -15.05
N VAL A 17 -28.52 2.74 -14.42
CA VAL A 17 -28.78 2.86 -12.98
C VAL A 17 -27.56 2.39 -12.19
N LEU A 18 -26.98 1.23 -12.54
CA LEU A 18 -25.77 0.71 -11.89
C LEU A 18 -24.59 1.67 -12.06
N ALA A 19 -24.32 2.16 -13.28
CA ALA A 19 -23.26 3.13 -13.51
C ALA A 19 -23.44 4.42 -12.70
N ARG A 20 -24.69 4.90 -12.56
CA ARG A 20 -24.98 6.09 -11.76
C ARG A 20 -24.88 5.82 -10.25
N THR A 21 -25.29 4.63 -9.80
CA THR A 21 -25.12 4.20 -8.41
C THR A 21 -23.64 4.08 -8.05
N ASP A 22 -22.81 3.55 -8.94
CA ASP A 22 -21.36 3.44 -8.76
C ASP A 22 -20.69 4.83 -8.73
N GLU A 23 -21.06 5.72 -9.64
CA GLU A 23 -20.57 7.11 -9.68
C GLU A 23 -20.93 7.86 -8.39
N VAL A 24 -22.18 7.77 -7.93
CA VAL A 24 -22.63 8.41 -6.68
C VAL A 24 -21.94 7.79 -5.45
N SER A 25 -21.76 6.46 -5.44
CA SER A 25 -21.07 5.78 -4.34
C SER A 25 -19.59 6.15 -4.30
N ALA A 26 -18.94 6.29 -5.46
CA ALA A 26 -17.56 6.76 -5.57
C ALA A 26 -17.40 8.21 -5.14
N ASP A 27 -18.33 9.09 -5.51
CA ASP A 27 -18.32 10.49 -5.11
C ASP A 27 -18.50 10.63 -3.58
N LEU A 28 -19.52 9.98 -3.01
CA LEU A 28 -19.75 9.98 -1.56
C LEU A 28 -18.58 9.41 -0.76
N THR A 29 -18.02 8.29 -1.23
CA THR A 29 -16.86 7.66 -0.59
C THR A 29 -15.61 8.53 -0.75
N GLY A 30 -15.45 9.22 -1.88
CA GLY A 30 -14.41 10.22 -2.10
C GLY A 30 -14.49 11.36 -1.10
N VAL A 31 -15.66 11.99 -0.97
CA VAL A 31 -15.90 13.05 0.02
C VAL A 31 -15.58 12.57 1.44
N LEU A 32 -15.95 11.33 1.79
CA LEU A 32 -15.70 10.77 3.12
C LEU A 32 -14.20 10.58 3.38
N ILE A 33 -13.45 10.06 2.40
CA ILE A 33 -12.00 9.87 2.51
C ILE A 33 -11.25 11.20 2.49
N ASP A 34 -11.67 12.16 1.69
CA ASP A 34 -11.08 13.49 1.69
C ASP A 34 -11.31 14.19 3.03
N THR A 35 -12.50 14.03 3.61
CA THR A 35 -12.81 14.56 4.95
C THR A 35 -11.99 13.85 6.04
N LEU A 36 -11.81 12.53 5.95
CA LEU A 36 -10.96 11.75 6.85
C LEU A 36 -9.49 12.16 6.76
N ASN A 37 -8.93 12.26 5.55
CA ASN A 37 -7.56 12.72 5.33
C ASN A 37 -7.36 14.16 5.78
N GLY A 38 -8.34 15.04 5.52
CA GLY A 38 -8.34 16.41 6.03
C GLY A 38 -8.33 16.44 7.56
N THR A 39 -9.12 15.59 8.20
CA THR A 39 -9.17 15.45 9.67
C THR A 39 -7.84 14.90 10.22
N ALA A 40 -7.27 13.88 9.61
CA ALA A 40 -5.96 13.32 9.99
C ALA A 40 -4.83 14.34 9.88
N THR A 41 -4.85 15.15 8.81
CA THR A 41 -3.88 16.22 8.59
C THR A 41 -4.05 17.33 9.63
N LEU A 42 -5.29 17.72 9.93
CA LEU A 42 -5.61 18.68 10.99
C LEU A 42 -5.08 18.20 12.34
N ILE A 43 -5.36 16.95 12.71
CA ILE A 43 -4.89 16.36 13.98
C ILE A 43 -3.36 16.32 14.03
N THR A 44 -2.71 15.83 12.98
CA THR A 44 -1.23 15.76 12.91
C THR A 44 -0.60 17.15 13.04
N ARG A 45 -1.25 18.18 12.51
CA ARG A 45 -0.76 19.57 12.59
C ARG A 45 -1.03 20.22 13.95
N SER A 46 -2.20 19.99 14.54
CA SER A 46 -2.60 20.65 15.80
C SER A 46 -2.08 19.96 17.05
N LEU A 47 -1.78 18.66 17.00
CA LEU A 47 -1.33 17.88 18.15
C LEU A 47 0.00 18.39 18.74
N PRO A 48 1.04 18.70 17.94
CA PRO A 48 2.29 19.25 18.47
C PRO A 48 2.09 20.63 19.12
N ASP A 49 1.27 21.49 18.52
CA ASP A 49 0.96 22.82 19.05
C ASP A 49 0.22 22.72 20.40
N LEU A 50 -0.73 21.78 20.51
CA LEU A 50 -1.46 21.52 21.75
C LEU A 50 -0.55 20.92 22.84
N GLN A 51 0.35 19.99 22.47
CA GLN A 51 1.34 19.43 23.40
C GLN A 51 2.33 20.49 23.91
N ALA A 52 2.75 21.41 23.03
CA ALA A 52 3.60 22.53 23.42
C ALA A 52 2.88 23.48 24.39
N ALA A 53 1.62 23.83 24.10
CA ALA A 53 0.80 24.66 24.98
C ALA A 53 0.53 23.97 26.34
N HIS A 54 0.27 22.66 26.33
CA HIS A 54 0.14 21.85 27.53
C HIS A 54 1.41 21.90 28.39
N GLN A 55 2.58 21.67 27.79
CA GLN A 55 3.86 21.73 28.53
C GLN A 55 4.11 23.12 29.10
N GLN A 56 3.83 24.19 28.35
CA GLN A 56 3.94 25.56 28.85
C GLN A 56 3.02 25.81 30.05
N ALA A 57 1.81 25.26 30.07
CA ALA A 57 0.90 25.39 31.20
C ALA A 57 1.43 24.65 32.44
N VAL A 58 2.00 23.45 32.26
CA VAL A 58 2.66 22.68 33.34
C VAL A 58 3.84 23.46 33.92
N ASP A 59 4.72 23.98 33.07
CA ASP A 59 5.91 24.73 33.48
C ASP A 59 5.53 26.05 34.19
N ALA A 60 4.49 26.74 33.68
CA ALA A 60 3.95 27.93 34.32
C ALA A 60 3.37 27.62 35.72
N ALA A 61 2.64 26.52 35.86
CA ALA A 61 2.09 26.09 37.15
C ALA A 61 3.21 25.73 38.14
N ALA A 62 4.29 25.09 37.68
CA ALA A 62 5.46 24.80 38.51
C ALA A 62 6.16 26.09 38.98
N THR A 63 6.37 27.04 38.07
CA THR A 63 6.99 28.35 38.37
C THR A 63 6.15 29.14 39.38
N ILE A 64 4.82 29.13 39.23
CA ILE A 64 3.89 29.79 40.16
C ILE A 64 3.97 29.18 41.56
N ARG A 65 4.06 27.85 41.67
CA ARG A 65 4.21 27.17 42.96
C ARG A 65 5.56 27.46 43.62
N GLU A 66 6.62 27.58 42.83
CA GLU A 66 7.93 27.99 43.34
C GLU A 66 7.91 29.45 43.84
N LEU A 67 7.21 30.33 43.12
CA LEU A 67 7.02 31.72 43.53
C LEU A 67 6.19 31.83 44.82
N ASP A 68 5.11 31.04 44.93
CA ASP A 68 4.36 30.90 46.17
C ASP A 68 5.28 30.41 47.29
N ALA A 69 6.02 29.32 47.12
CA ALA A 69 6.95 28.83 48.14
C ALA A 69 7.97 29.91 48.58
N THR A 70 8.53 30.66 47.64
CA THR A 70 9.50 31.73 47.91
C THR A 70 8.88 32.87 48.72
N LEU A 71 7.67 33.31 48.34
CA LEU A 71 6.93 34.31 49.11
C LEU A 71 6.62 33.82 50.53
N GLY A 72 6.42 32.52 50.72
CA GLY A 72 6.07 31.92 52.01
C GLY A 72 7.24 31.85 52.98
N MET A 73 8.45 31.73 52.43
CA MET A 73 9.68 31.80 53.21
C MET A 73 10.06 33.23 53.60
N MET A 74 9.44 34.25 53.02
CA MET A 74 9.72 35.64 53.35
C MET A 74 9.22 35.98 54.75
N ASN A 75 10.14 36.11 55.70
CA ASN A 75 9.82 36.48 57.07
C ASN A 75 9.66 38.00 57.20
N ILE A 76 8.41 38.43 57.35
CA ILE A 76 7.99 39.84 57.42
C ILE A 76 7.37 40.13 58.82
N SER A 77 7.67 39.31 59.84
CA SER A 77 7.11 39.52 61.18
C SER A 77 7.83 40.65 61.92
N PHE A 78 7.08 41.63 62.44
CA PHE A 78 7.58 42.64 63.37
C PHE A 78 7.14 42.31 64.80
N SER A 79 8.09 42.16 65.72
CA SER A 79 7.79 42.06 67.16
C SER A 79 8.24 43.34 67.85
N GLU A 80 7.31 44.03 68.48
CA GLU A 80 7.57 45.27 69.23
C GLU A 80 8.18 44.97 70.61
N GLU A 81 7.89 43.78 71.14
CA GLU A 81 8.34 43.32 72.45
C GLU A 81 9.88 43.14 72.50
N SER A 82 10.52 42.89 71.36
CA SER A 82 11.99 42.77 71.29
C SER A 82 12.73 44.09 71.48
N PHE A 83 12.05 45.24 71.33
CA PHE A 83 12.69 46.56 71.42
C PHE A 83 12.57 47.20 72.81
N GLY A 84 11.73 46.66 73.70
CA GLY A 84 11.63 47.11 75.10
C GLY A 84 11.25 48.59 75.27
N THR A 85 10.64 49.23 74.27
CA THR A 85 10.48 50.68 74.20
C THR A 85 9.65 51.24 75.35
N ALA A 86 8.58 50.55 75.74
CA ALA A 86 7.73 50.93 76.88
C ALA A 86 8.49 50.98 78.21
N SER A 87 9.43 50.05 78.43
CA SER A 87 10.23 50.00 79.66
C SER A 87 11.23 51.16 79.73
N LEU A 88 11.84 51.53 78.60
CA LEU A 88 12.78 52.64 78.52
C LEU A 88 12.07 53.98 78.66
N GLU A 89 10.87 54.13 78.08
CA GLU A 89 10.06 55.34 78.24
C GLU A 89 9.68 55.59 79.71
N ALA A 90 9.29 54.53 80.42
CA ALA A 90 9.00 54.59 81.85
C ALA A 90 10.25 55.03 82.65
N GLN A 91 11.41 54.43 82.39
CA GLN A 91 12.67 54.80 83.04
C GLN A 91 13.06 56.27 82.79
N MET A 92 12.91 56.77 81.56
CA MET A 92 13.19 58.17 81.24
C MET A 92 12.23 59.14 81.95
N ARG A 93 10.95 58.76 82.06
CA ARG A 93 9.95 59.55 82.79
C ARG A 93 10.30 59.62 84.28
N ASP A 94 10.69 58.50 84.88
CA ASP A 94 11.10 58.46 86.28
C ASP A 94 12.36 59.29 86.53
N PHE A 95 13.35 59.20 85.65
CA PHE A 95 14.57 60.02 85.71
C PHE A 95 14.27 61.51 85.57
N ALA A 96 13.34 61.90 84.68
CA ALA A 96 12.89 63.28 84.53
C ALA A 96 12.22 63.82 85.79
N ASN A 97 11.33 63.01 86.40
CA ASN A 97 10.67 63.37 87.65
C ASN A 97 11.67 63.52 88.80
N GLN A 98 12.65 62.61 88.91
CA GLN A 98 13.71 62.70 89.91
C GLN A 98 14.58 63.95 89.73
N THR A 99 14.94 64.27 88.48
CA THR A 99 15.74 65.46 88.17
C THR A 99 14.99 66.75 88.51
N ALA A 100 13.70 66.82 88.16
CA ALA A 100 12.84 67.95 88.53
C ALA A 100 12.67 68.10 90.04
N MET A 101 12.53 66.98 90.77
CA MET A 101 12.44 66.97 92.23
C MET A 101 13.74 67.47 92.89
N VAL A 102 14.91 67.05 92.39
CA VAL A 102 16.22 67.53 92.90
C VAL A 102 16.39 69.02 92.65
N ALA A 103 15.99 69.52 91.46
CA ALA A 103 16.04 70.95 91.16
C ALA A 103 15.09 71.76 92.08
N ALA A 104 13.88 71.26 92.34
CA ALA A 104 12.93 71.89 93.24
C ALA A 104 13.41 71.91 94.70
N LEU A 105 13.95 70.79 95.20
CA LEU A 105 14.53 70.70 96.54
C LEU A 105 15.76 71.61 96.68
N GLY A 106 16.61 71.68 95.65
CA GLY A 106 17.73 72.61 95.61
C GLY A 106 17.26 74.06 95.72
N ALA A 107 16.25 74.46 94.94
CA ALA A 107 15.69 75.80 94.98
C ALA A 107 15.08 76.15 96.36
N ASP A 108 14.39 75.20 96.99
CA ASP A 108 13.82 75.36 98.33
C ASP A 108 14.90 75.57 99.40
N VAL A 109 15.97 74.76 99.36
CA VAL A 109 17.13 74.92 100.25
C VAL A 109 17.78 76.29 100.06
N LEU A 110 17.95 76.76 98.82
CA LEU A 110 18.52 78.10 98.57
C LEU A 110 17.63 79.23 99.06
N ASN A 111 16.32 79.15 98.83
CA ASN A 111 15.41 80.17 99.31
C ASN A 111 15.44 80.24 100.84
N THR A 112 15.45 79.07 101.51
CA THR A 112 15.53 78.99 102.98
C THR A 112 16.85 79.54 103.50
N THR A 113 18.00 79.21 102.89
CA THR A 113 19.30 79.74 103.32
C THR A 113 19.40 81.24 103.06
N GLN A 114 18.84 81.72 101.95
CA GLN A 114 18.79 83.15 101.63
C GLN A 114 17.91 83.92 102.63
N GLU A 115 16.76 83.38 103.03
CA GLU A 115 15.94 83.97 104.10
C GLU A 115 16.67 84.02 105.44
N LEU A 116 17.37 82.94 105.82
CA LEU A 116 18.18 82.91 107.04
C LEU A 116 19.32 83.93 107.00
N LEU A 117 20.03 84.04 105.87
CA LEU A 117 21.09 85.04 105.69
C LEU A 117 20.53 86.46 105.77
N LEU A 118 19.37 86.73 105.15
CA LEU A 118 18.71 88.03 105.22
C LEU A 118 18.28 88.39 106.65
N ASN A 119 17.78 87.42 107.43
CA ASN A 119 17.49 87.60 108.85
C ASN A 119 18.76 87.89 109.68
N ILE A 120 19.89 87.25 109.38
CA ILE A 120 21.17 87.54 110.05
C ILE A 120 21.66 88.94 109.69
N THR A 121 21.63 89.30 108.40
CA THR A 121 22.09 90.62 107.92
C THR A 121 21.24 91.74 108.51
N THR A 122 19.90 91.59 108.56
CA THR A 122 19.00 92.56 109.18
C THR A 122 19.21 92.69 110.69
N ALA A 123 19.41 91.58 111.40
CA ALA A 123 19.75 91.63 112.83
C ALA A 123 21.09 92.33 113.10
N LEU A 124 22.10 92.10 112.25
CA LEU A 124 23.39 92.81 112.33
C LEU A 124 23.23 94.31 112.01
N GLU A 125 22.33 94.68 111.10
CA GLU A 125 22.00 96.06 110.75
C GLU A 125 21.30 96.80 111.90
N ASP A 126 20.31 96.16 112.53
CA ASP A 126 19.65 96.67 113.74
C ASP A 126 20.66 96.87 114.89
N MET A 127 21.54 95.89 115.12
CA MET A 127 22.61 96.01 116.11
C MET A 127 23.57 97.16 115.79
N ALA A 128 23.95 97.35 114.53
CA ALA A 128 24.80 98.46 114.10
C ALA A 128 24.13 99.83 114.32
N GLY A 129 22.82 99.94 114.15
CA GLY A 129 22.06 101.18 114.39
C GLY A 129 22.03 101.64 115.86
N THR A 130 22.22 100.72 116.82
CA THR A 130 22.20 101.02 118.26
C THR A 130 23.57 101.34 118.87
N VAL A 131 24.66 101.07 118.15
CA VAL A 131 26.05 101.15 118.65
C VAL A 131 26.84 102.20 117.87
N SER A 132 27.63 103.05 118.55
CA SER A 132 28.48 104.04 117.87
C SER A 132 29.54 103.35 116.99
N ALA A 133 29.63 103.78 115.72
CA ALA A 133 30.50 103.17 114.69
C ALA A 133 31.99 103.12 115.08
N ASN A 134 32.45 104.04 115.94
CA ASN A 134 33.85 104.12 116.37
C ASN A 134 34.17 103.30 117.64
N SER A 135 33.20 102.57 118.18
CA SER A 135 33.43 101.66 119.31
C SER A 135 34.01 100.32 118.85
N SER A 136 34.75 99.63 119.74
CA SER A 136 35.28 98.28 119.45
C SER A 136 34.18 97.28 119.11
N THR A 137 32.98 97.45 119.68
CA THR A 137 31.79 96.66 119.35
C THR A 137 31.25 96.97 117.95
N GLY A 138 31.19 98.26 117.56
CA GLY A 138 30.77 98.68 116.21
C GLY A 138 31.68 98.13 115.11
N GLN A 139 33.01 98.13 115.32
CA GLN A 139 33.98 97.55 114.39
C GLN A 139 33.83 96.03 114.25
N ARG A 140 33.50 95.30 115.34
CA ARG A 140 33.24 93.85 115.29
C ARG A 140 31.95 93.52 114.54
N ILE A 141 30.89 94.34 114.69
CA ILE A 141 29.65 94.20 113.94
C ILE A 141 29.89 94.43 112.45
N ALA A 142 30.66 95.47 112.08
CA ALA A 142 31.02 95.73 110.69
C ALA A 142 31.85 94.60 110.05
N PHE A 143 32.80 94.03 110.80
CA PHE A 143 33.57 92.86 110.36
C PHE A 143 32.68 91.63 110.15
N LEU A 144 31.77 91.35 111.09
CA LEU A 144 30.81 90.25 110.96
C LEU A 144 29.89 90.43 109.74
N ARG A 145 29.38 91.64 109.51
CA ARG A 145 28.57 91.97 108.33
C ARG A 145 29.32 91.70 107.03
N ALA A 146 30.56 92.19 106.91
CA ALA A 146 31.38 91.95 105.72
C ALA A 146 31.62 90.45 105.48
N HIS A 147 31.78 89.64 106.53
CA HIS A 147 31.94 88.20 106.42
C HIS A 147 30.64 87.49 106.01
N VAL A 148 29.48 87.96 106.50
CA VAL A 148 28.16 87.43 106.10
C VAL A 148 27.85 87.79 104.65
N ASP A 149 28.18 89.00 104.21
CA ASP A 149 27.97 89.44 102.82
C ASP A 149 28.87 88.66 101.84
N ASP A 150 30.16 88.45 102.19
CA ASP A 150 31.09 87.62 101.42
C ASP A 150 30.64 86.15 101.36
N TYR A 151 30.14 85.61 102.48
CA TYR A 151 29.57 84.27 102.52
C TYR A 151 28.32 84.17 101.65
N ASN A 152 27.44 85.17 101.67
CA ASN A 152 26.23 85.21 100.86
C ASN A 152 26.54 85.23 99.35
N GLU A 153 27.45 86.10 98.91
CA GLU A 153 27.89 86.16 97.51
C GLU A 153 28.57 84.86 97.06
N THR A 154 29.44 84.28 97.90
CA THR A 154 30.11 83.01 97.60
C THR A 154 29.11 81.85 97.54
N PHE A 155 28.19 81.78 98.50
CA PHE A 155 27.14 80.78 98.55
C PHE A 155 26.20 80.88 97.34
N LEU A 156 25.76 82.08 96.95
CA LEU A 156 24.92 82.31 95.78
C LEU A 156 25.62 81.93 94.47
N ASN A 157 26.91 82.22 94.34
CA ASN A 157 27.67 81.86 93.15
C ASN A 157 27.91 80.35 93.01
N GLU A 158 28.26 79.65 94.10
CA GLU A 158 28.45 78.19 94.06
C GLU A 158 27.13 77.42 93.96
N SER A 159 26.09 77.88 94.64
CA SER A 159 24.77 77.27 94.55
C SER A 159 24.14 77.39 93.15
N ARG A 160 24.33 78.53 92.46
CA ARG A 160 23.90 78.68 91.06
C ARG A 160 24.59 77.68 90.13
N LYS A 161 25.85 77.31 90.36
CA LYS A 161 26.54 76.27 89.58
C LYS A 161 25.98 74.87 89.86
N LEU A 162 25.59 74.58 91.09
CA LEU A 162 25.00 73.29 91.49
C LEU A 162 23.55 73.12 91.02
N ILE A 163 22.80 74.21 90.92
CA ILE A 163 21.39 74.23 90.47
C ILE A 163 21.26 74.43 88.96
N ASP A 164 22.35 74.70 88.24
CA ASP A 164 22.34 74.76 86.79
C ASP A 164 22.21 73.36 86.15
N VAL A 165 21.06 72.74 86.39
CA VAL A 165 20.59 71.49 85.81
C VAL A 165 20.05 71.74 84.39
N SER A 166 20.13 72.98 83.86
CA SER A 166 19.58 73.36 82.56
C SER A 166 20.13 72.52 81.40
N ASN A 167 21.43 72.17 81.46
CA ASN A 167 22.10 71.30 80.49
C ASN A 167 21.62 69.84 80.58
N LEU A 168 21.36 69.34 81.79
CA LEU A 168 20.82 67.99 81.98
C LEU A 168 19.34 67.93 81.58
N SER A 169 18.54 68.93 81.93
CA SER A 169 17.12 69.00 81.57
C SER A 169 16.93 69.16 80.07
N SER A 170 17.77 69.96 79.39
CA SER A 170 17.74 70.09 77.93
C SER A 170 18.17 68.79 77.25
N SER A 171 19.25 68.14 77.72
CA SER A 171 19.68 66.83 77.20
C SER A 171 18.61 65.75 77.37
N LEU A 172 17.94 65.71 78.53
CA LEU A 172 16.87 64.78 78.81
C LEU A 172 15.61 65.05 77.96
N THR A 173 15.31 66.32 77.71
CA THR A 173 14.22 66.71 76.81
C THR A 173 14.51 66.26 75.39
N THR A 174 15.72 66.51 74.88
CA THR A 174 16.14 66.06 73.54
C THR A 174 16.13 64.54 73.42
N MET A 175 16.63 63.82 74.44
CA MET A 175 16.59 62.36 74.48
C MET A 175 15.15 61.82 74.45
N ARG A 176 14.24 62.44 75.22
CA ARG A 176 12.82 62.10 75.24
C ARG A 176 12.16 62.35 73.89
N THR A 177 12.45 63.48 73.23
CA THR A 177 11.89 63.76 71.89
C THR A 177 12.42 62.79 70.86
N SER A 178 13.73 62.54 70.80
CA SER A 178 14.31 61.57 69.86
C SER A 178 13.80 60.16 70.08
N PHE A 179 13.57 59.76 71.34
CA PHE A 179 12.96 58.46 71.63
C PHE A 179 11.49 58.41 71.22
N GLY A 180 10.74 59.51 71.42
CA GLY A 180 9.37 59.64 70.91
C GLY A 180 9.30 59.52 69.39
N ASP A 181 10.21 60.19 68.68
CA ASP A 181 10.32 60.12 67.22
C ASP A 181 10.67 58.69 66.75
N LEU A 182 11.64 58.04 67.41
CA LEU A 182 12.00 56.64 67.12
C LEU A 182 10.81 55.70 67.34
N ASN A 183 10.04 55.89 68.42
CA ASN A 183 8.88 55.05 68.70
C ASN A 183 7.77 55.26 67.66
N ALA A 184 7.55 56.50 67.22
CA ALA A 184 6.63 56.81 66.13
C ALA A 184 7.08 56.19 64.80
N GLU A 185 8.38 56.23 64.50
CA GLU A 185 8.94 55.64 63.27
C GLU A 185 8.88 54.10 63.30
N LEU A 186 9.12 53.46 64.46
CA LEU A 186 8.89 52.02 64.66
C LEU A 186 7.43 51.65 64.46
N GLY A 187 6.49 52.44 64.98
CA GLY A 187 5.05 52.25 64.74
C GLY A 187 4.69 52.35 63.26
N SER A 188 5.24 53.34 62.55
CA SER A 188 5.02 53.49 61.10
C SER A 188 5.65 52.34 60.29
N THR A 189 6.79 51.83 60.73
CA THR A 189 7.47 50.69 60.10
C THR A 189 6.66 49.42 60.29
N ARG A 190 6.09 49.21 61.48
CA ARG A 190 5.17 48.12 61.76
C ARG A 190 3.95 48.16 60.84
N GLU A 191 3.29 49.30 60.73
CA GLU A 191 2.12 49.45 59.87
C GLU A 191 2.45 49.12 58.40
N ARG A 192 3.60 49.61 57.90
CA ARG A 192 4.10 49.26 56.56
C ARG A 192 4.38 47.77 56.41
N LEU A 193 4.90 47.12 57.45
CA LEU A 193 5.23 45.71 57.45
C LEU A 193 3.95 44.83 57.51
N ASP A 194 2.94 45.25 58.26
CA ASP A 194 1.62 44.61 58.31
C ASP A 194 0.92 44.71 56.95
N VAL A 195 0.95 45.89 56.30
CA VAL A 195 0.45 46.07 54.93
C VAL A 195 1.21 45.19 53.93
N ALA A 196 2.53 45.10 54.05
CA ALA A 196 3.36 44.24 53.20
C ALA A 196 3.04 42.75 53.42
N SER A 197 2.81 42.32 54.67
CA SER A 197 2.39 40.94 54.99
C SER A 197 1.02 40.62 54.39
N ALA A 198 0.04 41.53 54.53
CA ALA A 198 -1.28 41.34 53.95
C ALA A 198 -1.23 41.29 52.42
N ALA A 199 -0.46 42.18 51.78
CA ALA A 199 -0.27 42.17 50.33
C ALA A 199 0.43 40.88 49.85
N ARG A 200 1.44 40.40 50.59
CA ARG A 200 2.07 39.09 50.31
C ARG A 200 1.03 37.98 50.35
N ASP A 201 0.18 37.93 51.38
CA ASP A 201 -0.82 36.87 51.53
C ASP A 201 -1.88 36.90 50.42
N ASP A 202 -2.29 38.10 49.99
CA ASP A 202 -3.21 38.28 48.86
C ASP A 202 -2.59 37.83 47.53
N VAL A 203 -1.31 38.16 47.29
CA VAL A 203 -0.54 37.67 46.12
C VAL A 203 -0.42 36.15 46.16
N ARG A 204 -0.11 35.55 47.32
CA ARG A 204 -0.05 34.09 47.48
C ARG A 204 -1.40 33.43 47.16
N ALA A 205 -2.50 33.96 47.70
CA ALA A 205 -3.84 33.45 47.40
C ALA A 205 -4.17 33.53 45.91
N SER A 206 -3.82 34.65 45.25
CA SER A 206 -3.98 34.82 43.81
C SER A 206 -3.14 33.83 43.00
N LEU A 207 -1.87 33.60 43.38
CA LEU A 207 -1.00 32.62 42.75
C LEU A 207 -1.56 31.20 42.89
N GLN A 208 -2.07 30.83 44.06
CA GLN A 208 -2.71 29.52 44.28
C GLN A 208 -3.98 29.35 43.43
N ALA A 209 -4.79 30.40 43.29
CA ALA A 209 -5.95 30.38 42.41
C ALA A 209 -5.54 30.18 40.93
N VAL A 210 -4.51 30.90 40.46
CA VAL A 210 -3.99 30.74 39.09
C VAL A 210 -3.40 29.34 38.88
N ALA A 211 -2.66 28.80 39.85
CA ALA A 211 -2.14 27.44 39.78
C ALA A 211 -3.28 26.41 39.66
N GLY A 212 -4.36 26.55 40.42
CA GLY A 212 -5.54 25.67 40.31
C GLY A 212 -6.25 25.77 38.95
N LEU A 213 -6.34 26.97 38.36
CA LEU A 213 -6.87 27.15 37.01
C LEU A 213 -5.97 26.49 35.95
N LEU A 214 -4.65 26.64 36.08
CA LEU A 214 -3.68 25.98 35.19
C LEU A 214 -3.77 24.46 35.28
N ASP A 215 -3.91 23.90 36.48
CA ASP A 215 -4.14 22.46 36.66
C ASP A 215 -5.40 21.99 35.93
N SER A 216 -6.49 22.77 36.00
CA SER A 216 -7.72 22.48 35.25
C SER A 216 -7.52 22.54 33.74
N VAL A 217 -6.72 23.49 33.23
CA VAL A 217 -6.39 23.60 31.79
C VAL A 217 -5.54 22.41 31.35
N VAL A 218 -4.56 22.01 32.15
CA VAL A 218 -3.71 20.84 31.93
C VAL A 218 -4.56 19.57 31.82
N MET A 219 -5.46 19.31 32.77
CA MET A 219 -6.36 18.15 32.71
C MET A 219 -7.28 18.15 31.47
N GLN A 220 -7.81 19.31 31.09
CA GLN A 220 -8.64 19.42 29.88
C GLN A 220 -7.82 19.17 28.61
N ALA A 221 -6.60 19.70 28.55
CA ALA A 221 -5.69 19.48 27.43
C ALA A 221 -5.28 18.00 27.33
N ASP A 222 -4.98 17.33 28.43
CA ASP A 222 -4.73 15.87 28.47
C ASP A 222 -5.89 15.07 27.89
N SER A 223 -7.13 15.42 28.28
CA SER A 223 -8.32 14.78 27.72
C SER A 223 -8.45 15.00 26.22
N VAL A 224 -8.19 16.22 25.72
CA VAL A 224 -8.25 16.53 24.29
C VAL A 224 -7.15 15.78 23.53
N ILE A 225 -5.92 15.77 24.05
CA ILE A 225 -4.79 15.02 23.47
C ILE A 225 -5.13 13.53 23.38
N GLY A 226 -5.72 12.94 24.42
CA GLY A 226 -6.14 11.53 24.44
C GLY A 226 -7.23 11.22 23.41
N VAL A 227 -8.24 12.09 23.26
CA VAL A 227 -9.29 11.95 22.24
C VAL A 227 -8.71 12.09 20.84
N MET A 228 -7.86 13.09 20.60
CA MET A 228 -7.21 13.29 19.30
C MET A 228 -6.31 12.10 18.94
N GLY A 229 -5.58 11.53 19.90
CA GLY A 229 -4.79 10.32 19.70
C GLY A 229 -5.65 9.11 19.36
N SER A 230 -6.80 8.95 20.01
CA SER A 230 -7.76 7.87 19.72
C SER A 230 -8.36 8.01 18.32
N ILE A 231 -8.71 9.23 17.90
CA ILE A 231 -9.21 9.51 16.54
C ILE A 231 -8.12 9.24 15.51
N ALA A 232 -6.87 9.70 15.76
CA ALA A 232 -5.76 9.44 14.86
C ALA A 232 -5.49 7.94 14.68
N GLY A 233 -5.48 7.17 15.77
CA GLY A 233 -5.33 5.71 15.72
C GLY A 233 -6.47 5.02 14.97
N ALA A 234 -7.72 5.45 15.21
CA ALA A 234 -8.87 4.91 14.49
C ALA A 234 -8.85 5.22 12.98
N ILE A 235 -8.25 6.35 12.57
CA ILE A 235 -8.07 6.68 11.15
C ILE A 235 -6.92 5.86 10.54
N ASP A 236 -5.81 5.67 11.27
CA ASP A 236 -4.66 4.89 10.80
C ASP A 236 -4.99 3.39 10.63
N ASP A 237 -5.87 2.86 11.49
CA ASP A 237 -6.37 1.47 11.39
C ASP A 237 -7.23 1.20 10.14
N ILE A 238 -7.66 2.22 9.39
CA ILE A 238 -8.44 2.07 8.17
C ILE A 238 -7.53 1.58 7.03
N GLN A 239 -7.39 0.26 6.90
CA GLN A 239 -6.49 -0.37 5.92
C GLN A 239 -6.86 -0.17 4.45
N ILE A 240 -8.12 0.21 4.15
CA ILE A 240 -8.61 0.42 2.78
C ILE A 240 -9.02 1.88 2.63
N THR A 241 -8.14 2.68 2.04
CA THR A 241 -8.37 4.11 1.75
C THR A 241 -8.60 4.39 0.27
N ASN A 242 -8.61 3.36 -0.59
CA ASN A 242 -8.87 3.56 -2.00
C ASN A 242 -10.39 3.50 -2.27
N VAL A 243 -10.95 4.66 -2.61
CA VAL A 243 -12.38 4.86 -2.94
C VAL A 243 -12.91 3.78 -3.90
N GLN A 244 -12.14 3.45 -4.93
CA GLN A 244 -12.53 2.46 -5.93
C GLN A 244 -12.55 1.02 -5.38
N SER A 245 -11.74 0.71 -4.38
CA SER A 245 -11.80 -0.61 -3.70
C SER A 245 -12.92 -0.72 -2.66
N ILE A 246 -13.43 0.39 -2.15
CA ILE A 246 -14.57 0.42 -1.22
C ILE A 246 -15.88 0.28 -1.98
N VAL A 247 -16.01 0.99 -3.11
CA VAL A 247 -17.24 1.01 -3.92
C VAL A 247 -17.34 -0.22 -4.83
N MET A 248 -16.21 -0.75 -5.27
CA MET A 248 -16.15 -2.01 -6.02
C MET A 248 -15.22 -3.01 -5.30
N PRO A 249 -15.68 -3.64 -4.20
CA PRO A 249 -14.86 -4.59 -3.43
C PRO A 249 -14.51 -5.85 -4.24
N VAL A 250 -15.33 -6.17 -5.24
CA VAL A 250 -15.04 -7.23 -6.19
C VAL A 250 -14.51 -6.59 -7.46
N ARG A 251 -13.18 -6.47 -7.57
CA ARG A 251 -12.53 -6.32 -8.88
C ARG A 251 -12.64 -7.67 -9.57
N THR A 252 -13.75 -7.93 -10.26
CA THR A 252 -13.76 -8.94 -11.31
C THR A 252 -12.77 -8.48 -12.38
N ARG A 253 -11.49 -8.83 -12.21
CA ARG A 253 -10.60 -8.98 -13.35
C ARG A 253 -11.15 -10.15 -14.15
N VAL A 254 -12.11 -9.83 -15.00
CA VAL A 254 -12.35 -10.64 -16.19
C VAL A 254 -11.06 -10.48 -16.98
N LYS A 255 -10.10 -11.38 -16.76
CA LYS A 255 -9.11 -11.68 -17.78
C LYS A 255 -9.94 -12.37 -18.85
N PRO A 256 -10.27 -11.71 -19.98
CA PRO A 256 -10.89 -12.43 -21.05
C PRO A 256 -9.91 -13.54 -21.42
N VAL A 257 -10.33 -14.78 -21.29
CA VAL A 257 -9.53 -15.92 -21.76
C VAL A 257 -9.33 -15.81 -23.28
N VAL A 258 -10.14 -14.97 -23.93
CA VAL A 258 -10.07 -14.63 -25.35
C VAL A 258 -10.39 -13.14 -25.50
N GLU A 259 -9.38 -12.29 -25.68
CA GLU A 259 -9.60 -10.97 -26.32
C GLU A 259 -10.25 -11.22 -27.68
N GLU A 260 -11.24 -10.43 -28.07
CA GLU A 260 -12.02 -10.58 -29.31
C GLU A 260 -11.13 -10.95 -30.51
N LYS A 261 -10.99 -12.25 -30.75
CA LYS A 261 -10.32 -12.80 -31.94
C LYS A 261 -11.40 -13.45 -32.77
N THR A 262 -11.42 -13.07 -34.04
CA THR A 262 -12.15 -13.68 -35.14
C THR A 262 -12.44 -15.16 -34.91
N HIS A 263 -13.65 -15.64 -35.20
CA HIS A 263 -14.09 -17.05 -35.07
C HIS A 263 -13.04 -18.11 -35.50
N LEU A 264 -12.19 -17.76 -36.48
CA LEU A 264 -11.03 -18.53 -36.92
C LEU A 264 -10.07 -18.93 -35.79
N SER A 265 -9.89 -18.07 -34.79
CA SER A 265 -8.95 -18.29 -33.68
C SER A 265 -9.40 -19.43 -32.76
N TYR A 266 -10.70 -19.55 -32.52
CA TYR A 266 -11.26 -20.65 -31.72
C TYR A 266 -11.24 -21.99 -32.46
N ILE A 267 -11.38 -21.96 -33.79
CA ILE A 267 -11.37 -23.15 -34.65
C ILE A 267 -9.95 -23.62 -34.98
N PHE A 268 -8.95 -22.74 -34.86
CA PHE A 268 -7.57 -23.03 -35.26
C PHE A 268 -6.96 -24.29 -34.61
N PRO A 269 -7.09 -24.55 -33.29
CA PRO A 269 -6.60 -25.79 -32.69
C PRO A 269 -7.26 -27.04 -33.28
N SER A 270 -8.55 -26.97 -33.59
CA SER A 270 -9.29 -28.07 -34.23
C SER A 270 -8.82 -28.33 -35.66
N LEU A 271 -8.42 -27.28 -36.40
CA LEU A 271 -7.81 -27.42 -37.72
C LEU A 271 -6.43 -28.08 -37.63
N ILE A 272 -5.64 -27.74 -36.61
CA ILE A 272 -4.36 -28.43 -36.37
C ILE A 272 -4.61 -29.91 -36.09
N ALA A 273 -5.56 -30.25 -35.21
CA ALA A 273 -5.93 -31.64 -34.92
C ALA A 273 -6.30 -32.40 -36.21
N LEU A 274 -7.05 -31.74 -37.11
CA LEU A 274 -7.44 -32.27 -38.40
C LEU A 274 -6.25 -32.58 -39.30
N VAL A 275 -5.32 -31.63 -39.45
CA VAL A 275 -4.13 -31.82 -40.29
C VAL A 275 -3.22 -32.91 -39.70
N VAL A 276 -3.01 -32.92 -38.38
CA VAL A 276 -2.22 -33.97 -37.70
C VAL A 276 -2.83 -35.34 -37.93
N MET A 277 -4.14 -35.49 -37.72
CA MET A 277 -4.84 -36.76 -37.92
C MET A 277 -4.70 -37.26 -39.37
N PHE A 278 -5.09 -36.44 -40.35
CA PHE A 278 -5.09 -36.88 -41.75
C PHE A 278 -3.69 -37.21 -42.25
N VAL A 279 -2.71 -36.34 -42.00
CA VAL A 279 -1.34 -36.58 -42.47
C VAL A 279 -0.74 -37.80 -41.78
N ALA A 280 -0.89 -37.95 -40.46
CA ALA A 280 -0.33 -39.07 -39.74
C ALA A 280 -0.96 -40.42 -40.13
N ILE A 281 -2.29 -40.50 -40.25
CA ILE A 281 -2.98 -41.75 -40.65
C ILE A 281 -2.64 -42.10 -42.10
N LEU A 282 -2.72 -41.14 -43.03
CA LEU A 282 -2.48 -41.41 -44.45
C LEU A 282 -1.02 -41.77 -44.72
N LEU A 283 -0.07 -41.01 -44.17
CA LEU A 283 1.35 -41.28 -44.32
C LEU A 283 1.71 -42.65 -43.75
N ALA A 284 1.23 -42.96 -42.54
CA ALA A 284 1.49 -44.25 -41.92
C ALA A 284 0.88 -45.41 -42.71
N THR A 285 -0.37 -45.28 -43.16
CA THR A 285 -1.06 -46.31 -43.96
C THR A 285 -0.31 -46.60 -45.26
N SER A 286 0.01 -45.55 -46.03
CA SER A 286 0.72 -45.68 -47.31
C SER A 286 2.10 -46.26 -47.12
N MET A 287 2.87 -45.77 -46.15
CA MET A 287 4.22 -46.29 -45.90
C MET A 287 4.21 -47.74 -45.42
N THR A 288 3.26 -48.13 -44.56
CA THR A 288 3.09 -49.54 -44.13
C THR A 288 2.82 -50.45 -45.33
N LEU A 289 2.05 -49.99 -46.32
CA LEU A 289 1.78 -50.78 -47.53
C LEU A 289 2.93 -50.76 -48.52
N LEU A 290 3.61 -49.63 -48.68
CA LEU A 290 4.82 -49.54 -49.49
C LEU A 290 5.86 -50.53 -48.98
N GLU A 291 6.08 -50.60 -47.67
CA GLU A 291 6.99 -51.59 -47.09
C GLU A 291 6.48 -53.02 -47.33
N LYS A 292 5.20 -53.31 -47.08
CA LYS A 292 4.60 -54.66 -47.31
C LYS A 292 4.67 -55.13 -48.78
N LYS A 293 4.56 -54.20 -49.73
CA LYS A 293 4.55 -54.51 -51.18
C LYS A 293 5.94 -54.38 -51.83
N SER A 294 6.88 -53.72 -51.17
CA SER A 294 8.23 -53.51 -51.69
C SER A 294 8.91 -54.85 -51.95
N ARG A 295 9.69 -54.93 -53.04
CA ARG A 295 10.55 -56.09 -53.31
C ARG A 295 11.58 -56.30 -52.19
N ALA A 296 11.91 -55.24 -51.44
CA ALA A 296 12.81 -55.30 -50.30
C ALA A 296 12.18 -55.97 -49.06
N PHE A 297 10.85 -56.10 -49.00
CA PHE A 297 10.14 -56.71 -47.88
C PHE A 297 10.64 -58.13 -47.58
N PHE A 298 10.84 -58.95 -48.63
CA PHE A 298 11.32 -60.32 -48.48
C PHE A 298 12.74 -60.37 -47.89
N ARG A 299 13.60 -59.41 -48.23
CA ARG A 299 14.96 -59.31 -47.69
C ARG A 299 14.95 -58.88 -46.22
N ASN A 300 14.08 -57.93 -45.86
CA ASN A 300 13.91 -57.50 -44.48
C ASN A 300 13.33 -58.63 -43.61
N TYR A 301 12.42 -59.45 -44.19
CA TYR A 301 11.77 -60.58 -43.52
C TYR A 301 12.71 -61.74 -43.16
N ILE A 302 13.69 -62.07 -44.01
CA ILE A 302 14.63 -63.18 -43.74
C ILE A 302 15.75 -62.81 -42.76
N THR A 303 15.83 -61.53 -42.36
CA THR A 303 16.79 -61.07 -41.36
C THR A 303 16.30 -61.52 -39.97
N PRO A 304 17.16 -61.97 -39.04
CA PRO A 304 16.77 -62.36 -37.68
C PRO A 304 16.38 -61.16 -36.79
N THR A 305 15.57 -60.24 -37.31
CA THR A 305 15.00 -59.11 -36.59
C THR A 305 13.62 -59.50 -36.05
N GLY A 306 13.36 -59.20 -34.78
CA GLY A 306 12.05 -59.46 -34.19
C GLY A 306 10.95 -58.63 -34.87
N PRO A 307 9.70 -59.13 -34.97
CA PRO A 307 8.59 -58.40 -35.58
C PRO A 307 8.29 -57.08 -34.85
N PHE A 308 8.51 -57.06 -33.54
CA PHE A 308 8.40 -55.84 -32.74
C PHE A 308 9.46 -54.79 -33.11
N VAL A 309 10.69 -55.21 -33.41
CA VAL A 309 11.77 -54.30 -33.83
C VAL A 309 11.46 -53.66 -35.18
N SER A 310 10.90 -54.43 -36.12
CA SER A 310 10.46 -53.91 -37.42
C SER A 310 9.31 -52.91 -37.27
N LEU A 311 8.32 -53.22 -36.43
CA LEU A 311 7.20 -52.32 -36.11
C LEU A 311 7.71 -51.00 -35.50
N VAL A 312 8.57 -51.07 -34.49
CA VAL A 312 9.14 -49.90 -33.83
C VAL A 312 10.00 -49.09 -34.79
N GLY A 313 10.80 -49.73 -35.64
CA GLY A 313 11.62 -49.05 -36.66
C GLY A 313 10.77 -48.30 -37.70
N MET A 314 9.68 -48.92 -38.16
CA MET A 314 8.71 -48.26 -39.04
C MET A 314 8.02 -47.09 -38.34
N PHE A 315 7.55 -47.28 -37.10
CA PHE A 315 6.94 -46.23 -36.30
C PHE A 315 7.89 -45.05 -36.10
N LEU A 316 9.15 -45.29 -35.72
CA LEU A 316 10.18 -44.26 -35.58
C LEU A 316 10.42 -43.52 -36.90
N THR A 317 10.48 -44.25 -38.02
CA THR A 317 10.66 -43.64 -39.35
C THR A 317 9.51 -42.67 -39.67
N MET A 318 8.27 -43.07 -39.39
CA MET A 318 7.11 -42.19 -39.55
C MET A 318 7.16 -41.00 -38.58
N MET A 319 7.53 -41.23 -37.32
CA MET A 319 7.68 -40.15 -36.34
C MET A 319 8.72 -39.12 -36.79
N ILE A 320 9.87 -39.53 -37.32
CA ILE A 320 10.89 -38.62 -37.84
C ILE A 320 10.32 -37.73 -38.97
N LEU A 321 9.53 -38.31 -39.88
CA LEU A 321 8.84 -37.53 -40.92
C LEU A 321 7.80 -36.56 -40.34
N LEU A 322 7.06 -36.99 -39.32
CA LEU A 322 6.04 -36.18 -38.67
C LEU A 322 6.62 -35.09 -37.75
N ILE A 323 7.86 -35.21 -37.29
CA ILE A 323 8.54 -34.11 -36.57
C ILE A 323 8.59 -32.86 -37.44
N VAL A 324 8.81 -33.00 -38.76
CA VAL A 324 8.78 -31.84 -39.68
C VAL A 324 7.42 -31.16 -39.64
N GLN A 325 6.33 -31.94 -39.67
CA GLN A 325 4.97 -31.42 -39.54
C GLN A 325 4.74 -30.72 -38.20
N VAL A 326 5.20 -31.32 -37.09
CA VAL A 326 5.08 -30.74 -35.75
C VAL A 326 5.81 -29.41 -35.66
N VAL A 327 7.03 -29.31 -36.22
CA VAL A 327 7.81 -28.06 -36.26
C VAL A 327 7.07 -26.98 -37.05
N ILE A 328 6.51 -27.31 -38.21
CA ILE A 328 5.71 -26.36 -39.02
C ILE A 328 4.50 -25.86 -38.24
N ILE A 329 3.78 -26.76 -37.54
CA ILE A 329 2.61 -26.41 -36.74
C ILE A 329 2.99 -25.50 -35.58
N ILE A 330 4.08 -25.79 -34.87
CA ILE A 330 4.56 -24.95 -33.77
C ILE A 330 4.97 -23.57 -34.28
N ALA A 331 5.67 -23.49 -35.42
CA ALA A 331 6.04 -22.21 -36.04
C ALA A 331 4.80 -21.38 -36.42
N LEU A 332 3.79 -22.00 -37.03
CA LEU A 332 2.54 -21.32 -37.39
C LEU A 332 1.75 -20.88 -36.15
N SER A 333 1.71 -21.73 -35.11
CA SER A 333 1.03 -21.42 -33.85
C SER A 333 1.73 -20.25 -33.13
N HIS A 334 3.07 -20.23 -33.12
CA HIS A 334 3.84 -19.14 -32.53
C HIS A 334 3.62 -17.82 -33.29
N TRP A 335 3.58 -17.85 -34.63
CA TRP A 335 3.35 -16.65 -35.43
C TRP A 335 1.96 -16.01 -35.17
N LEU A 336 0.93 -16.82 -34.96
CA LEU A 336 -0.46 -16.36 -34.73
C LEU A 336 -0.78 -16.03 -33.26
N TYR A 337 -0.14 -16.69 -32.30
CA TYR A 337 -0.49 -16.63 -30.86
C TYR A 337 0.73 -16.31 -29.97
N GLN A 338 1.55 -15.35 -30.43
CA GLN A 338 2.86 -14.95 -29.89
C GLN A 338 2.98 -15.03 -28.35
N GLU A 339 1.98 -14.56 -27.59
CA GLU A 339 2.01 -14.55 -26.13
C GLU A 339 1.64 -15.90 -25.48
N SER A 340 0.56 -16.56 -25.91
CA SER A 340 0.05 -17.79 -25.27
C SER A 340 0.91 -19.02 -25.54
N VAL A 341 1.51 -19.12 -26.74
CA VAL A 341 2.31 -20.29 -27.15
C VAL A 341 3.67 -20.32 -26.46
N THR A 342 4.24 -19.16 -26.13
CA THR A 342 5.56 -19.07 -25.50
C THR A 342 5.56 -19.65 -24.08
N GLN A 343 4.45 -19.51 -23.35
CA GLN A 343 4.31 -20.07 -21.99
C GLN A 343 3.95 -21.57 -21.99
N ALA A 344 3.30 -22.07 -23.04
CA ALA A 344 2.79 -23.44 -23.13
C ALA A 344 3.50 -24.32 -24.19
N ILE A 345 4.75 -24.00 -24.55
CA ILE A 345 5.46 -24.68 -25.63
C ILE A 345 5.71 -26.17 -25.34
N ILE A 346 6.01 -26.51 -24.08
CA ILE A 346 6.24 -27.90 -23.64
C ILE A 346 4.94 -28.72 -23.70
N PRO A 347 3.81 -28.27 -23.10
CA PRO A 347 2.51 -28.91 -23.28
C PRO A 347 2.09 -29.07 -24.75
N LEU A 348 2.35 -28.08 -25.59
CA LEU A 348 2.01 -28.11 -27.01
C LEU A 348 2.82 -29.18 -27.75
N LEU A 349 4.13 -29.18 -27.56
CA LEU A 349 5.04 -30.16 -28.16
C LEU A 349 4.66 -31.58 -27.75
N LEU A 350 4.41 -31.81 -26.46
CA LEU A 350 4.03 -33.11 -25.93
C LEU A 350 2.69 -33.58 -26.54
N THR A 351 1.69 -32.69 -26.57
CA THR A 351 0.38 -32.97 -27.16
C THR A 351 0.51 -33.36 -28.63
N LEU A 352 1.28 -32.61 -29.42
CA LEU A 352 1.48 -32.88 -30.84
C LEU A 352 2.21 -34.20 -31.08
N LEU A 353 3.25 -34.51 -30.29
CA LEU A 353 3.99 -35.78 -30.40
C LEU A 353 3.13 -36.99 -30.03
N LEU A 354 2.38 -36.92 -28.93
CA LEU A 354 1.50 -38.01 -28.50
C LEU A 354 0.34 -38.22 -29.50
N SER A 355 -0.28 -37.14 -29.95
CA SER A 355 -1.38 -37.23 -30.91
C SER A 355 -0.90 -37.77 -32.26
N SER A 356 0.27 -37.30 -32.74
CA SER A 356 0.88 -37.85 -33.96
C SER A 356 1.19 -39.34 -33.81
N SER A 357 1.76 -39.75 -32.67
CA SER A 357 2.03 -41.16 -32.35
C SER A 357 0.76 -42.01 -32.41
N MET A 358 -0.31 -41.55 -31.76
CA MET A 358 -1.60 -42.20 -31.72
C MET A 358 -2.18 -42.39 -33.13
N PHE A 359 -2.21 -41.33 -33.94
CA PHE A 359 -2.74 -41.38 -35.30
C PHE A 359 -1.87 -42.21 -36.26
N THR A 360 -0.54 -42.16 -36.11
CA THR A 360 0.36 -43.05 -36.86
C THR A 360 0.08 -44.51 -36.57
N LEU A 361 -0.13 -44.89 -35.30
CA LEU A 361 -0.47 -46.27 -34.95
C LEU A 361 -1.84 -46.68 -35.52
N CYS A 362 -2.82 -45.77 -35.54
CA CYS A 362 -4.09 -45.99 -36.26
C CYS A 362 -3.86 -46.24 -37.75
N GLY A 363 -3.03 -45.43 -38.42
CA GLY A 363 -2.71 -45.62 -39.84
C GLY A 363 -1.93 -46.91 -40.11
N MET A 364 -0.98 -47.27 -39.26
CA MET A 364 -0.27 -48.54 -39.34
C MET A 364 -1.23 -49.73 -39.17
N LEU A 365 -2.24 -49.63 -38.29
CA LEU A 365 -3.26 -50.66 -38.12
C LEU A 365 -4.05 -50.86 -39.42
N VAL A 366 -4.53 -49.77 -40.02
CA VAL A 366 -5.23 -49.79 -41.32
C VAL A 366 -4.34 -50.38 -42.42
N GLY A 367 -3.10 -49.93 -42.54
CA GLY A 367 -2.13 -50.44 -43.52
C GLY A 367 -1.80 -51.93 -43.36
N ASN A 368 -1.89 -52.45 -42.12
CA ASN A 368 -1.72 -53.87 -41.86
C ASN A 368 -2.94 -54.71 -42.27
N ILE A 369 -4.16 -54.20 -42.11
CA ILE A 369 -5.40 -54.91 -42.43
C ILE A 369 -5.59 -55.08 -43.95
N PHE A 370 -5.32 -54.02 -44.73
CA PHE A 370 -5.56 -54.02 -46.18
C PHE A 370 -4.37 -54.58 -46.98
N ASN A 371 -4.66 -55.04 -48.21
CA ASN A 371 -3.67 -55.64 -49.12
C ASN A 371 -3.39 -54.79 -50.36
N SER A 372 -4.31 -53.92 -50.78
CA SER A 372 -4.10 -52.97 -51.87
C SER A 372 -3.87 -51.55 -51.32
N GLU A 373 -3.10 -50.76 -52.07
CA GLU A 373 -2.71 -49.40 -51.68
C GLU A 373 -3.94 -48.50 -51.77
N ASP A 374 -4.61 -48.49 -52.92
CA ASP A 374 -5.86 -47.74 -53.15
C ASP A 374 -6.97 -48.10 -52.15
N THR A 375 -7.12 -49.39 -51.79
CA THR A 375 -8.16 -49.81 -50.83
C THR A 375 -7.85 -49.35 -49.41
N ALA A 376 -6.57 -49.27 -49.06
CA ALA A 376 -6.17 -48.91 -47.72
C ALA A 376 -6.13 -47.39 -47.53
N THR A 377 -5.70 -46.63 -48.54
CA THR A 377 -5.81 -45.18 -48.53
C THR A 377 -7.28 -44.78 -48.47
N LEU A 378 -8.17 -45.42 -49.23
CA LEU A 378 -9.61 -45.23 -49.10
C LEU A 378 -10.12 -45.60 -47.69
N GLY A 379 -9.64 -46.70 -47.11
CA GLY A 379 -9.95 -47.10 -45.74
C GLY A 379 -9.48 -46.09 -44.69
N ALA A 380 -8.29 -45.52 -44.86
CA ALA A 380 -7.71 -44.50 -44.00
C ALA A 380 -8.48 -43.18 -44.07
N ILE A 381 -8.88 -42.75 -45.27
CA ILE A 381 -9.74 -41.58 -45.47
C ILE A 381 -11.09 -41.83 -44.78
N SER A 382 -11.71 -42.99 -45.03
CA SER A 382 -13.00 -43.33 -44.44
C SER A 382 -12.96 -43.34 -42.91
N LEU A 383 -11.92 -43.93 -42.31
CA LEU A 383 -11.70 -43.92 -40.87
C LEU A 383 -11.52 -42.50 -40.32
N SER A 384 -10.69 -41.70 -40.99
CA SER A 384 -10.45 -40.29 -40.61
C SER A 384 -11.74 -39.46 -40.70
N SER A 385 -12.57 -39.69 -41.72
CA SER A 385 -13.88 -39.05 -41.85
C SER A 385 -14.84 -39.43 -40.74
N VAL A 386 -14.86 -40.70 -40.30
CA VAL A 386 -15.69 -41.12 -39.15
C VAL A 386 -15.25 -40.40 -37.87
N PHE A 387 -13.94 -40.31 -37.61
CA PHE A 387 -13.44 -39.55 -36.46
C PHE A 387 -13.77 -38.06 -36.55
N LEU A 388 -13.73 -37.48 -37.74
CA LEU A 388 -14.09 -36.08 -37.97
C LEU A 388 -15.59 -35.85 -37.75
N LEU A 389 -16.47 -36.69 -38.30
CA LEU A 389 -17.92 -36.53 -38.15
C LEU A 389 -18.40 -36.67 -36.70
N LEU A 390 -17.75 -37.54 -35.93
CA LEU A 390 -18.01 -37.73 -34.49
C LEU A 390 -17.24 -36.73 -33.62
N SER A 391 -16.87 -35.56 -34.14
CA SER A 391 -16.13 -34.54 -33.43
C SER A 391 -16.91 -33.26 -33.15
N SER A 392 -16.41 -32.50 -32.18
CA SER A 392 -16.82 -31.13 -31.83
C SER A 392 -16.62 -30.09 -32.94
N LEU A 393 -15.94 -30.43 -34.05
CA LEU A 393 -15.61 -29.47 -35.11
C LEU A 393 -16.79 -29.24 -36.07
N ILE A 394 -17.51 -30.31 -36.46
CA ILE A 394 -18.67 -30.19 -37.36
C ILE A 394 -19.96 -30.02 -36.56
N LEU A 395 -20.13 -30.83 -35.51
CA LEU A 395 -21.34 -30.83 -34.68
C LEU A 395 -20.94 -30.57 -33.22
N PRO A 396 -21.51 -29.55 -32.57
CA PRO A 396 -21.31 -29.35 -31.14
C PRO A 396 -21.73 -30.60 -30.36
N ILE A 397 -20.90 -31.10 -29.45
CA ILE A 397 -21.17 -32.33 -28.68
C ILE A 397 -22.48 -32.20 -27.88
N GLU A 398 -22.79 -30.98 -27.41
CA GLU A 398 -24.04 -30.65 -26.69
C GLU A 398 -25.31 -30.82 -27.53
N SER A 399 -25.18 -30.83 -28.86
CA SER A 399 -26.30 -31.02 -29.78
C SER A 399 -26.52 -32.48 -30.19
N MET A 400 -25.64 -33.39 -29.77
CA MET A 400 -25.72 -34.81 -30.09
C MET A 400 -26.63 -35.55 -29.11
N PRO A 401 -27.38 -36.59 -29.55
CA PRO A 401 -28.07 -37.50 -28.64
C PRO A 401 -27.09 -38.16 -27.66
N ASP A 402 -27.53 -38.41 -26.42
CA ASP A 402 -26.67 -38.87 -25.30
C ASP A 402 -25.77 -40.07 -25.64
N VAL A 403 -26.28 -41.03 -26.42
CA VAL A 403 -25.52 -42.23 -26.84
C VAL A 403 -24.34 -41.85 -27.73
N ILE A 404 -24.54 -40.93 -28.67
CA ILE A 404 -23.50 -40.48 -29.61
C ILE A 404 -22.52 -39.56 -28.89
N ALA A 405 -23.02 -38.67 -28.02
CA ALA A 405 -22.18 -37.77 -27.23
C ALA A 405 -21.16 -38.55 -26.36
N ASN A 406 -21.62 -39.60 -25.66
CA ASN A 406 -20.73 -40.47 -24.89
C ASN A 406 -19.68 -41.17 -25.74
N LEU A 407 -20.04 -41.64 -26.95
CA LEU A 407 -19.09 -42.28 -27.86
C LEU A 407 -18.06 -41.26 -28.40
N SER A 408 -18.50 -40.03 -28.68
CA SER A 408 -17.65 -38.95 -29.14
C SER A 408 -16.59 -38.52 -28.11
N HIS A 409 -16.85 -38.66 -26.81
CA HIS A 409 -15.83 -38.39 -25.78
C HIS A 409 -14.63 -39.35 -25.85
N PHE A 410 -14.81 -40.57 -26.33
CA PHE A 410 -13.73 -41.55 -26.54
C PHE A 410 -13.06 -41.44 -27.91
N ASN A 411 -13.53 -40.55 -28.78
CA ASN A 411 -12.97 -40.37 -30.11
C ASN A 411 -11.54 -39.78 -30.01
N PRO A 412 -10.54 -40.40 -30.65
CA PRO A 412 -9.15 -39.91 -30.63
C PRO A 412 -9.01 -38.47 -31.15
N PHE A 413 -9.85 -38.07 -32.10
CA PHE A 413 -9.86 -36.70 -32.60
C PHE A 413 -10.35 -35.70 -31.53
N VAL A 414 -11.40 -36.03 -30.79
CA VAL A 414 -11.97 -35.15 -29.75
C VAL A 414 -10.99 -34.95 -28.60
N LEU A 415 -10.27 -36.02 -28.21
CA LEU A 415 -9.21 -35.94 -27.21
C LEU A 415 -8.08 -35.01 -27.67
N THR A 416 -7.64 -35.14 -28.93
CA THR A 416 -6.60 -34.30 -29.52
C THR A 416 -7.03 -32.82 -29.62
N ASP A 417 -8.25 -32.57 -30.09
CA ASP A 417 -8.84 -31.23 -30.19
C ASP A 417 -8.89 -30.54 -28.82
N THR A 418 -9.36 -31.27 -27.79
CA THR A 418 -9.46 -30.75 -26.42
C THR A 418 -8.09 -30.41 -25.84
N LEU A 419 -7.09 -31.27 -26.06
CA LEU A 419 -5.72 -31.03 -25.62
C LEU A 419 -5.11 -29.80 -26.33
N LEU A 420 -5.28 -29.68 -27.65
CA LEU A 420 -4.76 -28.54 -28.41
C LEU A 420 -5.46 -27.23 -28.02
N LYS A 421 -6.78 -27.24 -27.76
CA LYS A 421 -7.49 -26.08 -27.21
C LYS A 421 -6.93 -25.67 -25.85
N LYS A 422 -6.77 -26.62 -24.91
CA LYS A 422 -6.20 -26.37 -23.58
C LYS A 422 -4.78 -25.80 -23.63
N SER A 423 -3.96 -26.25 -24.58
CA SER A 423 -2.58 -25.79 -24.75
C SER A 423 -2.48 -24.44 -25.47
N ILE A 424 -3.12 -24.27 -26.63
CA ILE A 424 -2.97 -23.08 -27.49
C ILE A 424 -3.80 -21.89 -26.99
N ILE A 425 -5.06 -22.12 -26.60
CA ILE A 425 -5.98 -21.04 -26.22
C ILE A 425 -5.81 -20.72 -24.74
N PHE A 426 -5.90 -21.74 -23.89
CA PHE A 426 -5.94 -21.54 -22.44
C PHE A 426 -4.54 -21.46 -21.79
N GLY A 427 -3.48 -21.74 -22.55
CA GLY A 427 -2.08 -21.68 -22.08
C GLY A 427 -1.84 -22.52 -20.82
N LYS A 428 -2.63 -23.58 -20.59
CA LYS A 428 -2.58 -24.29 -19.32
C LYS A 428 -1.34 -25.19 -19.24
N GLY A 429 -0.81 -25.32 -18.02
CA GLY A 429 0.26 -26.27 -17.70
C GLY A 429 -0.20 -27.73 -17.76
N LEU A 430 0.79 -28.63 -17.76
CA LEU A 430 0.60 -30.09 -17.88
C LEU A 430 -0.37 -30.66 -16.82
N ASP A 431 -0.40 -30.10 -15.62
CA ASP A 431 -1.22 -30.59 -14.50
C ASP A 431 -2.71 -30.60 -14.83
N SER A 432 -3.19 -29.57 -15.55
CA SER A 432 -4.61 -29.44 -15.92
C SER A 432 -5.03 -30.30 -17.12
N MET A 433 -4.06 -30.92 -17.79
CA MET A 433 -4.21 -31.74 -18.99
C MET A 433 -3.91 -33.22 -18.72
N ALA A 434 -3.62 -33.58 -17.47
CA ALA A 434 -3.16 -34.91 -17.09
C ALA A 434 -4.18 -36.00 -17.45
N THR A 435 -5.48 -35.76 -17.21
CA THR A 435 -6.54 -36.73 -17.49
C THR A 435 -6.64 -37.06 -18.98
N GLU A 436 -6.60 -36.04 -19.86
CA GLU A 436 -6.67 -36.27 -21.30
C GLU A 436 -5.36 -36.86 -21.86
N LEU A 437 -4.20 -36.46 -21.32
CA LEU A 437 -2.91 -37.05 -21.68
C LEU A 437 -2.84 -38.54 -21.29
N GLN A 438 -3.40 -38.91 -20.13
CA GLN A 438 -3.51 -40.31 -19.71
C GLN A 438 -4.44 -41.11 -20.63
N ALA A 439 -5.57 -40.53 -21.05
CA ALA A 439 -6.48 -41.18 -21.99
C ALA A 439 -5.81 -41.44 -23.35
N VAL A 440 -5.08 -40.46 -23.89
CA VAL A 440 -4.28 -40.64 -25.12
C VAL A 440 -3.17 -41.68 -24.93
N GLY A 441 -2.49 -41.67 -23.78
CA GLY A 441 -1.50 -42.68 -23.42
C GLY A 441 -2.08 -44.10 -23.42
N TRP A 442 -3.26 -44.29 -22.83
CA TRP A 442 -3.96 -45.57 -22.84
C TRP A 442 -4.33 -46.00 -24.26
N TYR A 443 -4.81 -45.06 -25.09
CA TYR A 443 -5.13 -45.32 -26.49
C TYR A 443 -3.90 -45.76 -27.30
N ILE A 444 -2.74 -45.14 -27.07
CA ILE A 444 -1.46 -45.54 -27.67
C ILE A 444 -1.12 -46.98 -27.28
N VAL A 445 -1.20 -47.33 -26.00
CA VAL A 445 -0.90 -48.70 -25.53
C VAL A 445 -1.81 -49.72 -26.20
N VAL A 446 -3.12 -49.47 -26.23
CA VAL A 446 -4.10 -50.35 -26.90
C VAL A 446 -3.79 -50.49 -28.39
N LEU A 447 -3.50 -49.38 -29.08
CA LEU A 447 -3.13 -49.42 -30.50
C LEU A 447 -1.83 -50.16 -30.75
N VAL A 448 -0.80 -50.00 -29.92
CA VAL A 448 0.46 -50.76 -30.05
C VAL A 448 0.18 -52.26 -29.97
N VAL A 449 -0.64 -52.70 -29.00
CA VAL A 449 -1.03 -54.11 -28.87
C VAL A 449 -1.80 -54.59 -30.11
N LEU A 450 -2.77 -53.80 -30.59
CA LEU A 450 -3.55 -54.14 -31.79
C LEU A 450 -2.69 -54.19 -33.05
N VAL A 451 -1.76 -53.25 -33.24
CA VAL A 451 -0.84 -53.24 -34.38
C VAL A 451 0.14 -54.40 -34.29
N ALA A 452 0.68 -54.70 -33.10
CA ALA A 452 1.55 -55.85 -32.89
C ALA A 452 0.82 -57.18 -33.16
N MET A 453 -0.43 -57.30 -32.72
CA MET A 453 -1.29 -58.45 -33.01
C MET A 453 -1.60 -58.57 -34.51
N ALA A 454 -1.97 -57.46 -35.16
CA ALA A 454 -2.25 -57.42 -36.59
C ALA A 454 -1.00 -57.73 -37.43
N ALA A 455 0.16 -57.20 -37.02
CA ALA A 455 1.45 -57.52 -37.61
C ALA A 455 1.72 -59.02 -37.44
N TYR A 456 1.64 -59.57 -36.23
CA TYR A 456 1.84 -61.00 -35.96
C TYR A 456 0.92 -61.90 -36.80
N LEU A 457 -0.36 -61.52 -36.95
CA LEU A 457 -1.30 -62.22 -37.83
C LEU A 457 -0.90 -62.12 -39.30
N SER A 458 -0.43 -60.96 -39.75
CA SER A 458 0.08 -60.78 -41.12
C SER A 458 1.32 -61.65 -41.35
N TYR A 459 2.24 -61.73 -40.38
CA TYR A 459 3.44 -62.59 -40.43
C TYR A 459 3.08 -64.08 -40.56
N THR A 460 2.07 -64.57 -39.83
CA THR A 460 1.66 -65.99 -39.87
C THR A 460 0.86 -66.38 -41.12
N ARG A 461 0.13 -65.44 -41.75
CA ARG A 461 -0.71 -65.72 -42.94
C ARG A 461 0.04 -65.63 -44.30
N LEU A 462 1.27 -65.11 -44.32
CA LEU A 462 2.08 -64.94 -45.54
C LEU A 462 2.68 -66.25 -46.14
N PRO A 463 3.19 -67.24 -45.36
CA PRO A 463 3.76 -68.45 -45.95
C PRO A 463 2.74 -69.29 -46.74
N GLU A 464 1.48 -69.38 -46.30
CA GLU A 464 0.44 -70.13 -47.02
C GLU A 464 0.17 -69.54 -48.42
N ARG A 465 0.07 -68.21 -48.54
CA ARG A 465 -0.23 -67.57 -49.83
C ARG A 465 0.93 -67.64 -50.82
N ALA A 466 2.17 -67.57 -50.34
CA ALA A 466 3.35 -67.71 -51.19
C ALA A 466 3.52 -69.16 -51.69
N ILE A 467 3.27 -70.15 -50.82
CA ILE A 467 3.32 -71.57 -51.17
C ILE A 467 2.15 -71.94 -52.10
N LEU A 468 0.94 -71.42 -51.85
CA LEU A 468 -0.23 -71.62 -52.72
C LEU A 468 -0.03 -70.98 -54.09
N ARG A 469 0.53 -69.77 -54.20
CA ARG A 469 0.82 -69.15 -55.52
C ARG A 469 1.89 -69.91 -56.29
N ARG A 470 2.93 -70.44 -55.63
CA ARG A 470 3.89 -71.36 -56.28
C ARG A 470 3.22 -72.65 -56.74
N ARG A 471 2.38 -73.27 -55.91
CA ARG A 471 1.60 -74.46 -56.30
C ARG A 471 0.67 -74.19 -57.47
N VAL A 472 -0.08 -73.09 -57.47
CA VAL A 472 -0.98 -72.73 -58.57
C VAL A 472 -0.20 -72.41 -59.86
N ARG A 473 0.95 -71.73 -59.78
CA ARG A 473 1.80 -71.50 -60.97
C ARG A 473 2.36 -72.82 -61.52
N ILE A 474 2.86 -73.72 -60.67
CA ILE A 474 3.34 -75.05 -61.08
C ILE A 474 2.20 -75.91 -61.66
N MET A 475 0.99 -75.82 -61.11
CA MET A 475 -0.18 -76.53 -61.64
C MET A 475 -0.64 -75.95 -62.98
N ARG A 476 -0.50 -74.64 -63.19
CA ARG A 476 -0.82 -73.96 -64.47
C ARG A 476 0.23 -74.26 -65.55
N GLU A 477 1.49 -74.37 -65.19
CA GLU A 477 2.57 -74.81 -66.09
C GLU A 477 2.46 -76.32 -66.41
N LYS A 478 2.06 -77.16 -65.44
CA LYS A 478 1.79 -78.59 -65.69
C LYS A 478 0.50 -78.85 -66.47
N GLY A 479 -0.54 -78.03 -66.29
CA GLY A 479 -1.80 -78.11 -67.03
C GLY A 479 -1.73 -77.54 -68.44
N ALA A 480 -0.81 -76.59 -68.70
CA ALA A 480 -0.55 -76.08 -70.06
C ALA A 480 0.43 -76.97 -70.86
N GLY A 481 1.09 -77.94 -70.22
CA GLY A 481 2.07 -78.84 -70.83
C GLY A 481 1.53 -80.17 -71.35
N SER A 482 0.23 -80.45 -71.32
CA SER A 482 -0.34 -81.77 -71.70
C SER A 482 -1.28 -81.77 -72.91
N THR A 483 -1.41 -80.67 -73.66
CA THR A 483 -2.21 -80.63 -74.89
C THR A 483 -1.58 -79.71 -75.92
N THR A 484 -0.54 -80.19 -76.62
CA THR A 484 -0.30 -80.01 -78.07
C THR A 484 1.06 -80.58 -78.47
N GLU A 485 1.13 -81.89 -78.67
CA GLU A 485 2.16 -82.53 -79.49
C GLU A 485 1.45 -83.43 -80.50
N LYS A 486 1.26 -82.95 -81.74
CA LYS A 486 1.32 -83.69 -83.03
C LYS A 486 0.87 -82.84 -84.24
N GLN A 487 1.66 -82.97 -85.32
CA GLN A 487 1.50 -82.53 -86.73
C GLN A 487 1.76 -81.03 -86.99
N GLY A 488 2.81 -80.56 -87.71
CA GLY A 488 3.34 -80.93 -89.05
C GLY A 488 2.53 -80.19 -90.13
N SER A 489 2.99 -79.34 -91.06
CA SER A 489 4.26 -79.16 -91.80
C SER A 489 4.24 -77.89 -92.70
N HIS A 490 5.34 -77.09 -92.75
CA HIS A 490 6.00 -76.32 -93.86
C HIS A 490 5.21 -75.51 -94.95
N PRO A 491 5.84 -74.57 -95.73
CA PRO A 491 6.65 -73.36 -95.41
C PRO A 491 6.38 -72.13 -96.36
N ALA A 492 7.25 -71.09 -96.28
CA ALA A 492 7.59 -69.99 -97.23
C ALA A 492 7.22 -68.58 -96.72
N SER A 493 8.20 -67.75 -96.32
CA SER A 493 8.98 -66.72 -97.08
C SER A 493 8.30 -65.33 -96.95
N ASP A 494 8.93 -64.15 -96.84
CA ASP A 494 10.30 -63.64 -96.99
C ASP A 494 10.41 -62.24 -96.34
N ALA A 495 11.66 -61.79 -96.12
CA ALA A 495 12.21 -60.42 -96.22
C ALA A 495 11.74 -59.31 -95.22
N ALA A 496 12.63 -58.73 -94.38
CA ALA A 496 13.59 -57.63 -94.66
C ALA A 496 12.88 -56.24 -94.67
N VAL A 497 13.39 -55.06 -94.26
CA VAL A 497 14.69 -54.51 -93.83
C VAL A 497 14.40 -53.12 -93.23
N SER A 498 15.40 -52.57 -92.55
CA SER A 498 15.54 -51.30 -91.83
C SER A 498 15.41 -49.98 -92.64
N ASP A 499 15.17 -48.91 -91.87
CA ASP A 499 15.73 -47.53 -91.92
C ASP A 499 15.29 -46.45 -92.94
N GLU A 500 15.47 -45.21 -92.44
CA GLU A 500 15.57 -43.85 -93.06
C GLU A 500 14.36 -42.88 -93.10
N ALA A 501 14.37 -41.95 -92.11
CA ALA A 501 14.76 -40.53 -92.21
C ALA A 501 13.93 -39.42 -92.94
N ALA A 502 14.00 -38.24 -92.29
CA ALA A 502 13.92 -36.85 -92.77
C ALA A 502 12.52 -36.26 -93.11
N GLY A 503 12.21 -34.98 -92.79
CA GLY A 503 12.98 -33.88 -92.22
C GLY A 503 12.13 -32.60 -92.10
N GLY A 504 12.74 -31.51 -91.59
CA GLY A 504 12.25 -30.13 -91.78
C GLY A 504 12.31 -29.18 -90.56
N ARG A 505 13.45 -28.51 -90.35
CA ARG A 505 13.58 -27.17 -89.72
C ARG A 505 13.32 -26.13 -90.84
N GLU A 506 13.00 -24.85 -90.67
CA GLU A 506 13.55 -23.80 -89.80
C GLU A 506 12.82 -22.45 -90.06
N CYS A 507 13.14 -21.43 -89.24
CA CYS A 507 13.14 -19.97 -89.53
C CYS A 507 12.00 -19.03 -88.98
N SER A 508 12.28 -18.47 -87.79
CA SER A 508 12.54 -17.04 -87.48
C SER A 508 11.60 -15.88 -87.92
N VAL A 509 11.08 -15.19 -86.89
CA VAL A 509 11.19 -13.72 -86.61
C VAL A 509 10.13 -12.70 -87.14
N LYS A 510 9.64 -11.93 -86.13
CA LYS A 510 9.13 -10.53 -86.08
C LYS A 510 7.65 -10.18 -86.40
N ALA A 511 6.97 -9.84 -85.30
CA ALA A 511 6.35 -8.55 -85.00
C ALA A 511 5.17 -7.99 -85.83
N GLY A 512 4.05 -7.74 -85.13
CA GLY A 512 3.45 -6.40 -85.13
C GLY A 512 1.98 -6.24 -85.55
N LYS A 513 1.16 -5.89 -84.53
CA LYS A 513 0.04 -4.93 -84.54
C LYS A 513 -1.33 -5.29 -85.18
N ARG A 514 -2.32 -5.20 -84.27
CA ARG A 514 -3.59 -4.41 -84.29
C ARG A 514 -4.89 -5.01 -84.87
N LYS A 515 -5.85 -5.08 -83.94
CA LYS A 515 -7.24 -4.56 -83.93
C LYS A 515 -8.33 -5.25 -84.77
N GLN A 516 -9.42 -5.59 -84.08
CA GLN A 516 -10.86 -5.23 -84.25
C GLN A 516 -11.72 -6.29 -83.51
N SER A 517 -12.92 -6.10 -82.97
CA SER A 517 -13.84 -4.99 -82.66
C SER A 517 -15.16 -5.62 -82.09
N LEU A 518 -16.05 -4.79 -81.51
CA LEU A 518 -17.51 -4.97 -81.22
C LEU A 518 -17.92 -5.66 -79.90
N ALA A 519 -18.93 -5.22 -79.12
CA ALA A 519 -19.97 -4.18 -79.27
C ALA A 519 -20.60 -3.77 -77.90
N VAL A 520 -21.31 -2.63 -77.89
CA VAL A 520 -22.20 -2.04 -76.84
C VAL A 520 -23.55 -1.71 -77.52
N PRO A 521 -24.72 -1.68 -76.84
CA PRO A 521 -25.51 -0.42 -76.61
C PRO A 521 -26.54 -0.48 -75.43
N PRO A 522 -27.49 0.47 -75.20
CA PRO A 522 -27.45 1.96 -75.19
C PRO A 522 -28.18 2.65 -73.98
N LEU A 523 -28.08 4.00 -73.90
CA LEU A 523 -28.88 4.98 -73.11
C LEU A 523 -29.97 5.64 -74.01
N PRO A 524 -31.03 6.34 -73.51
CA PRO A 524 -31.04 7.84 -73.37
C PRO A 524 -32.16 8.44 -72.41
N PRO A 525 -32.50 9.76 -72.36
CA PRO A 525 -31.71 11.01 -72.45
C PRO A 525 -32.08 12.21 -71.49
N LEU A 526 -31.15 13.18 -71.44
CA LEU A 526 -31.26 14.68 -71.49
C LEU A 526 -31.97 15.54 -70.41
N GLY A 527 -31.25 16.57 -69.92
CA GLY A 527 -31.88 17.83 -69.46
C GLY A 527 -31.03 18.87 -68.67
N ARG A 528 -30.13 19.59 -69.37
CA ARG A 528 -29.78 21.05 -69.24
C ARG A 528 -29.58 21.81 -67.90
N LYS A 529 -28.42 22.50 -67.87
CA LYS A 529 -28.12 23.94 -67.57
C LYS A 529 -27.91 24.47 -66.11
N VAL A 530 -26.65 24.83 -65.84
CA VAL A 530 -26.09 26.14 -65.40
C VAL A 530 -26.83 26.97 -64.32
N ARG A 531 -26.18 27.25 -63.17
CA ARG A 531 -25.75 28.61 -62.73
C ARG A 531 -25.11 28.63 -61.33
N HIS A 532 -24.16 29.55 -61.19
CA HIS A 532 -23.54 30.06 -59.97
C HIS A 532 -24.52 30.71 -58.97
N PHE A 533 -24.01 30.91 -57.74
CA PHE A 533 -24.08 32.10 -56.87
C PHE A 533 -24.86 31.99 -55.53
N SER A 534 -24.17 32.50 -54.49
CA SER A 534 -24.66 33.15 -53.27
C SER A 534 -25.11 32.35 -52.03
N SER A 535 -24.27 32.46 -50.99
CA SER A 535 -24.55 33.07 -49.66
C SER A 535 -25.98 33.23 -49.11
N ARG A 536 -26.07 32.97 -47.79
CA ARG A 536 -26.95 33.51 -46.70
C ARG A 536 -27.93 32.54 -46.03
N LYS A 537 -27.63 32.29 -44.75
CA LYS A 537 -28.41 32.59 -43.52
C LYS A 537 -29.90 32.18 -43.42
N LEU A 538 -30.21 31.67 -42.22
CA LEU A 538 -31.47 31.64 -41.44
C LEU A 538 -32.44 30.47 -41.71
N ARG A 539 -32.55 29.55 -40.75
CA ARG A 539 -33.43 29.69 -39.57
C ARG A 539 -32.89 28.94 -38.38
#